data_AF-A0A5D2YXW8-F1
#
_entry.id   AF-A0A5D2YXW8-F1
#
_cell.length_a   1.000
_cell.length_b   1.000
_cell.length_c   1.000
_cell.angle_alpha   90.00
_cell.angle_beta   90.00
_cell.angle_gamma   90.00
#
_symmetry.space_group_name_H-M   'P 1'
#
loop_
_entity.id
_entity.type
_entity.pdbx_description
1 polymer ?
#
loop_
_entity_poly.entity_id
_entity_poly.type
_entity_poly.pdbx_seq_one_letter_code
_entity_poly.pdbx_strand_id
1 'polypeptide(L)'
;MYFKDSTAFLETIEEAMKTIPIDSIIVDNILHQLKGSSASVGANKVLKEVNKITRQVLGKGNLEGTKASILKLRKEYDSFKAKLEPYFQANSVAQVK
;
A
#
# COMPACT_ATOMS: atom_id res chain seq x y z
N MET A 1 2.60 -13.14 -2.96
CA MET A 1 3.69 -12.76 -2.02
C MET A 1 3.45 -11.30 -1.67
N TYR A 2 3.27 -10.96 -0.38
CA TYR A 2 2.82 -9.63 0.07
C TYR A 2 3.44 -8.46 -0.69
N PHE A 3 4.77 -8.42 -0.86
CA PHE A 3 5.44 -7.33 -1.57
C PHE A 3 5.13 -7.29 -3.07
N LYS A 4 5.07 -8.43 -3.74
CA LYS A 4 4.73 -8.48 -5.17
C LYS A 4 3.31 -7.94 -5.40
N ASP A 5 2.36 -8.43 -4.61
CA ASP A 5 0.94 -8.10 -4.76
C ASP A 5 0.70 -6.64 -4.36
N SER A 6 1.29 -6.20 -3.25
CA SER A 6 1.16 -4.82 -2.76
C SER A 6 1.82 -3.78 -3.69
N THR A 7 2.93 -4.11 -4.34
CA THR A 7 3.54 -3.21 -5.34
C THR A 7 2.60 -2.98 -6.52
N ALA A 8 2.02 -4.04 -7.09
CA ALA A 8 1.07 -3.91 -8.20
C ALA A 8 -0.19 -3.12 -7.80
N PHE A 9 -0.68 -3.34 -6.58
CA PHE A 9 -1.79 -2.57 -6.01
C PHE A 9 -1.48 -1.07 -5.88
N LEU A 10 -0.30 -0.72 -5.38
CA LEU A 10 0.11 0.68 -5.24
C LEU A 10 0.26 1.35 -6.61
N GLU A 11 0.89 0.68 -7.58
CA GLU A 11 1.02 1.19 -8.95
C GLU A 11 -0.35 1.43 -9.59
N THR A 12 -1.31 0.51 -9.38
CA THR A 12 -2.67 0.66 -9.91
C THR A 12 -3.42 1.84 -9.27
N ILE A 13 -3.28 2.03 -7.95
CA ILE A 13 -3.85 3.21 -7.27
C ILE A 13 -3.20 4.50 -7.79
N GLU A 14 -1.87 4.52 -7.92
CA GLU A 14 -1.12 5.69 -8.40
C GLU A 14 -1.54 6.07 -9.83
N GLU A 15 -1.82 5.09 -10.68
CA GLU A 15 -2.35 5.31 -12.02
C GLU A 15 -3.80 5.83 -12.01
N ALA A 16 -4.69 5.21 -11.21
CA ALA A 16 -6.07 5.66 -11.05
C ALA A 16 -6.20 7.09 -10.52
N MET A 17 -5.16 7.61 -9.85
CA MET A 17 -5.11 9.00 -9.39
C MET A 17 -4.70 10.02 -10.45
N LYS A 18 -4.15 9.57 -11.59
CA LYS A 18 -3.82 10.44 -12.72
C LYS A 18 -5.05 10.77 -13.57
N THR A 19 -6.11 9.95 -13.49
CA THR A 19 -7.36 10.17 -14.22
C THR A 19 -8.29 11.14 -13.47
N ILE A 20 -9.09 11.90 -14.22
CA ILE A 20 -10.15 12.74 -13.68
C ILE A 20 -11.45 12.40 -14.44
N PRO A 21 -12.51 11.92 -13.78
CA PRO A 21 -12.61 11.67 -12.33
C PRO A 21 -11.73 10.50 -11.87
N ILE A 22 -11.36 10.49 -10.57
CA ILE A 22 -10.70 9.33 -9.95
C ILE A 22 -11.72 8.20 -9.84
N ASP A 23 -11.32 7.00 -10.24
CA ASP A 23 -12.13 5.80 -10.03
C ASP A 23 -12.08 5.38 -8.56
N SER A 24 -13.05 5.86 -7.78
CA SER A 24 -13.16 5.58 -6.35
C SER A 24 -13.46 4.11 -6.06
N ILE A 25 -14.06 3.36 -6.99
CA ILE A 25 -14.37 1.94 -6.83
C ILE A 25 -13.08 1.12 -6.89
N ILE A 26 -12.22 1.41 -7.87
CA ILE A 26 -10.90 0.76 -7.98
C ILE A 26 -10.06 1.06 -6.73
N VAL A 27 -10.00 2.32 -6.30
CA VAL A 27 -9.23 2.72 -5.12
C VAL A 27 -9.74 2.01 -3.86
N ASP A 28 -11.06 1.96 -3.64
CA ASP A 28 -11.65 1.30 -2.46
C ASP A 28 -11.37 -0.21 -2.44
N ASN A 29 -11.54 -0.89 -3.57
CA ASN A 29 -11.26 -2.31 -3.71
C ASN A 29 -9.79 -2.63 -3.37
N ILE A 30 -8.85 -1.85 -3.88
CA ILE A 30 -7.43 -2.07 -3.62
C ILE A 30 -7.08 -1.77 -2.16
N LEU A 31 -7.65 -0.71 -1.56
CA LEU A 31 -7.45 -0.41 -0.15
C LEU A 31 -7.98 -1.54 0.76
N HIS A 32 -9.10 -2.17 0.40
CA HIS A 32 -9.62 -3.32 1.12
C HIS A 32 -8.65 -4.52 1.08
N GLN A 33 -8.07 -4.81 -0.09
CA GLN A 33 -7.08 -5.88 -0.25
C GLN A 33 -5.78 -5.59 0.51
N LEU A 34 -5.28 -4.36 0.43
CA LEU A 34 -4.11 -3.91 1.19
C LEU A 34 -4.35 -3.99 2.69
N LYS A 35 -5.55 -3.65 3.17
CA LYS A 35 -5.90 -3.75 4.60
C LYS A 35 -5.73 -5.17 5.13
N GLY A 36 -6.31 -6.16 4.45
CA GLY A 36 -6.25 -7.56 4.88
C GLY A 36 -4.83 -8.11 4.85
N SER A 37 -4.13 -7.88 3.73
CA SER A 37 -2.77 -8.39 3.54
C SER A 37 -1.75 -7.69 4.45
N SER A 38 -1.85 -6.37 4.68
CA SER A 38 -0.97 -5.66 5.62
C SER A 38 -1.21 -6.08 7.07
N ALA A 39 -2.45 -6.37 7.45
CA ALA A 39 -2.76 -6.89 8.78
C ALA A 39 -2.13 -8.28 9.01
N SER A 40 -2.19 -9.18 8.02
CA SER A 40 -1.67 -10.55 8.17
C SER A 40 -0.14 -10.62 8.32
N VAL A 41 0.60 -9.64 7.79
CA VAL A 41 2.07 -9.59 7.84
C VAL A 41 2.62 -8.59 8.86
N GLY A 42 1.74 -7.97 9.67
CA GLY A 42 2.16 -7.02 10.70
C GLY A 42 2.68 -5.67 10.17
N ALA A 43 2.29 -5.27 8.94
CA ALA A 43 2.67 -3.99 8.34
C ALA A 43 1.84 -2.82 8.93
N ASN A 44 1.96 -2.57 10.24
CA ASN A 44 1.07 -1.69 11.00
C ASN A 44 1.02 -0.24 10.51
N LYS A 45 2.14 0.30 10.02
CA LYS A 45 2.18 1.68 9.48
C LYS A 45 1.45 1.79 8.14
N VAL A 46 1.63 0.79 7.27
CA VAL A 46 0.91 0.67 6.00
C VAL A 46 -0.58 0.56 6.28
N LEU A 47 -0.97 -0.35 7.19
CA LEU A 47 -2.37 -0.54 7.61
C LEU A 47 -3.01 0.74 8.16
N LYS A 48 -2.27 1.55 8.92
CA LYS A 48 -2.76 2.82 9.45
C LYS A 48 -3.10 3.81 8.34
N GLU A 49 -2.21 3.96 7.34
CA GLU A 49 -2.48 4.84 6.21
C GLU A 49 -3.60 4.31 5.30
N VAL A 50 -3.70 3.00 5.07
CA VAL A 50 -4.82 2.39 4.34
C VAL A 50 -6.17 2.73 4.98
N ASN A 51 -6.31 2.55 6.30
CA ASN A 51 -7.54 2.89 7.01
C ASN A 51 -7.88 4.39 6.94
N LYS A 52 -6.86 5.25 6.97
CA LYS A 52 -7.02 6.70 6.82
C LYS A 52 -7.56 7.06 5.44
N ILE A 53 -6.95 6.50 4.37
CA ILE A 53 -7.37 6.77 2.99
C ILE A 53 -8.79 6.25 2.75
N THR A 54 -9.10 5.05 3.24
CA THR A 54 -10.45 4.47 3.13
C THR A 54 -11.52 5.44 3.67
N ARG A 55 -11.26 6.05 4.83
CA ARG A 55 -12.18 7.05 5.40
C ARG A 55 -12.28 8.33 4.56
N GLN A 56 -11.19 8.77 3.92
CA GLN A 56 -11.18 9.96 3.06
C GLN A 56 -11.94 9.73 1.76
N VAL A 57 -11.80 8.55 1.14
CA VAL A 57 -12.50 8.17 -0.09
C VAL A 57 -14.01 8.03 0.16
N LEU A 58 -14.39 7.38 1.26
CA LEU A 58 -15.81 7.23 1.65
C LEU A 58 -16.45 8.56 2.12
N GLY A 59 -15.64 9.50 2.61
CA GLY A 59 -16.10 10.75 3.22
C GLY A 59 -16.52 11.87 2.28
N LYS A 60 -16.62 11.63 0.95
CA LYS A 60 -16.95 12.62 -0.10
C LYS A 60 -16.18 13.96 0.02
N GLY A 61 -15.05 14.07 -0.69
CA GLY A 61 -14.63 15.38 -1.22
C GLY A 61 -13.18 15.82 -1.00
N ASN A 62 -12.33 15.07 -0.31
CA ASN A 62 -10.92 15.46 -0.14
C ASN A 62 -9.99 14.73 -1.13
N LEU A 63 -10.09 15.08 -2.40
CA LEU A 63 -9.29 14.49 -3.48
C LEU A 63 -7.79 14.77 -3.29
N GLU A 64 -7.43 15.99 -2.90
CA GLU A 64 -6.03 16.37 -2.62
C GLU A 64 -5.48 15.64 -1.39
N GLY A 65 -6.27 15.53 -0.32
CA GLY A 65 -5.91 14.79 0.89
C GLY A 65 -5.79 13.29 0.66
N THR A 66 -6.58 12.74 -0.26
CA THR A 66 -6.48 11.35 -0.73
C THR A 66 -5.16 11.15 -1.48
N LYS A 67 -4.84 12.06 -2.42
CA LYS A 67 -3.56 12.05 -3.15
C LYS A 67 -2.35 12.11 -2.22
N ALA A 68 -2.34 13.05 -1.29
CA ALA A 68 -1.25 13.19 -0.31
C ALA A 68 -1.12 11.95 0.58
N SER A 69 -2.24 11.32 0.97
CA SER A 69 -2.21 10.13 1.82
C SER A 69 -1.73 8.89 1.05
N ILE A 70 -2.02 8.76 -0.24
CA ILE A 70 -1.48 7.69 -1.09
C ILE A 70 0.04 7.81 -1.27
N LEU A 71 0.57 9.01 -1.46
CA LEU A 71 2.03 9.22 -1.48
C LEU A 71 2.68 8.82 -0.16
N LYS A 72 1.99 9.06 0.96
CA LYS A 72 2.47 8.63 2.28
C LYS A 72 2.40 7.11 2.45
N LEU A 73 1.33 6.48 1.99
CA LEU A 73 1.18 5.02 1.95
C LEU A 73 2.35 4.38 1.19
N ARG A 74 2.72 4.92 0.02
CA ARG A 74 3.86 4.45 -0.77
C ARG A 74 5.17 4.49 0.02
N LYS A 75 5.46 5.62 0.68
CA LYS A 75 6.66 5.79 1.52
C LYS A 75 6.71 4.79 2.68
N GLU A 76 5.60 4.56 3.36
CA GLU A 76 5.55 3.60 4.47
C GLU A 76 5.71 2.16 3.98
N TYR A 77 5.15 1.83 2.81
CA TYR A 77 5.35 0.54 2.16
C TYR A 77 6.82 0.32 1.77
N ASP A 78 7.45 1.29 1.09
CA ASP A 78 8.85 1.18 0.67
C ASP A 78 9.79 1.09 1.88
N SER A 79 9.52 1.84 2.95
CA SER A 79 10.26 1.72 4.21
C SER A 79 10.11 0.34 4.86
N PHE A 80 8.90 -0.21 4.87
CA PHE A 80 8.64 -1.55 5.40
C PHE A 80 9.37 -2.63 4.58
N LYS A 81 9.32 -2.52 3.25
CA LYS A 81 10.03 -3.42 2.34
C LYS A 81 11.55 -3.35 2.54
N ALA A 82 12.13 -2.16 2.55
CA ALA A 82 13.57 -1.97 2.72
C ALA A 82 14.09 -2.50 4.06
N LYS A 83 13.28 -2.45 5.13
CA LYS A 83 13.64 -3.03 6.43
C LYS A 83 13.65 -4.55 6.45
N LEU A 84 12.83 -5.18 5.61
CA LEU A 84 12.71 -6.64 5.55
C LEU A 84 13.59 -7.26 4.45
N GLU A 85 13.97 -6.49 3.44
CA GLU A 85 14.83 -6.91 2.34
C GLU A 85 16.14 -7.60 2.79
N PRO A 86 16.88 -7.09 3.80
CA PRO A 86 18.08 -7.76 4.31
C PRO A 86 17.81 -9.16 4.86
N TYR A 87 16.64 -9.40 5.45
CA TYR A 87 16.29 -10.72 6.02
C TYR A 87 16.01 -11.74 4.92
N PHE A 88 15.43 -11.31 3.79
CA PHE A 88 15.24 -12.19 2.63
C PHE A 88 16.56 -12.51 1.93
N GLN A 89 17.48 -11.55 1.87
CA GLN A 89 18.82 -11.75 1.31
C GLN A 89 19.70 -12.64 2.20
N ALA A 90 19.70 -12.42 3.51
CA ALA A 90 20.46 -13.24 4.45
C ALA A 90 19.98 -14.71 4.47
N ASN A 91 18.66 -14.94 4.39
CA ASN A 91 18.09 -16.29 4.32
C ASN A 91 18.33 -16.99 2.97
N SER A 92 18.67 -16.27 1.90
CA SER A 92 19.07 -16.90 0.63
C SER A 92 20.54 -17.34 0.62
N VAL A 93 21.38 -16.82 1.52
CA VAL A 93 22.78 -17.27 1.70
C VAL A 93 22.88 -18.49 2.63
N ALA A 94 21.90 -18.68 3.53
CA ALA A 94 21.88 -19.82 4.46
C ALA A 94 21.53 -21.17 3.82
N GLN A 95 21.15 -21.21 2.54
CA GLN A 95 20.85 -22.44 1.78
C GLN A 95 22.09 -22.99 1.01
N VAL A 96 23.27 -22.40 1.21
CA VAL A 96 24.54 -22.89 0.63
C VAL A 96 25.54 -23.11 1.77
N LYS A 97 25.29 -24.11 2.62
CA LYS A 97 26.32 -24.77 3.41
C LYS A 97 25.95 -26.22 3.65
#